data_AF-A0A7C4UC46-F1
#
_entry.id   AF-A0A7C4UC46-F1
#
_cell.length_a   1.000
_cell.length_b   1.000
_cell.length_c   1.000
_cell.angle_alpha   90.00
_cell.angle_beta   90.00
_cell.angle_gamma   90.00
#
_symmetry.space_group_name_H-M   'P 1'
#
loop_
_entity.id
_entity.type
_entity.pdbx_description
1 polymer ?
#
loop_
_entity_poly.entity_id
_entity_poly.type
_entity_poly.pdbx_seq_one_letter_code
_entity_poly.pdbx_strand_id
1 'polypeptide(L)'
;MATEPRQRRDARNRTGGRLLLDSARLPARSARTAIALSGRQFLDLDRRMGHLGRQRLDDVCIYRGTVPAIKARGRPRGIVHRCRRRRDRSFLRRCFHRSIPLAGPAAVSGAYFSHGRTHNDRHQSGSRKHVLFVCRPGTVHCPSQRTGPARGHCRGHSRLCFWIAAVAVGLHGSSLARAMGDRSNHRRLHHLVLVDRMVAGPRRSRPMTHVLILGGYGTFGSLVAREIASPEISVTIAGRDEKRAKQFASSLGPSHRGLGVDVNDPAEVSNVVGGHRVVVHCAGPFFQLNASVLDACLRHKCHYVDIGDDRKYVANLRLRHNDFVAAGVCALFGCSSLPAISGALGTHLVNVGGEKPASARITLLVGNNNPKGIAAISSMLRTLGQPIQAPQGTLFGFRDSEVVTFPEPFAQRRNYPAESPDYDLFPAMWGVSSVRVGFCFELALSNWLMSLLARLPLRYGPRTARLLAAASGPFRILGTSGGAIMTELFFPRQGRRSAALVGRSEGQRMAALPCAIAAKTLLDPDTPPGATTIDQLLGAERFLQEITKVGYELHVS
;
A
#
# COMPACT_ATOMS: atom_id res chain seq x y z
N MET A 1 14.81 20.00 -75.24
CA MET A 1 15.91 19.72 -74.31
C MET A 1 15.35 19.69 -72.90
N ALA A 2 15.21 18.59 -72.17
CA ALA A 2 15.39 17.15 -72.39
C ALA A 2 14.50 16.51 -71.29
N THR A 3 13.36 15.92 -71.63
CA THR A 3 13.12 14.47 -71.87
C THR A 3 13.34 13.55 -70.65
N GLU A 4 12.21 12.96 -70.26
CA GLU A 4 11.92 11.80 -69.40
C GLU A 4 12.90 10.59 -69.57
N PRO A 5 12.90 9.61 -68.63
CA PRO A 5 11.92 8.54 -68.75
C PRO A 5 11.24 8.07 -67.45
N ARG A 6 9.92 7.91 -67.57
CA ARG A 6 9.09 6.90 -66.90
C ARG A 6 9.16 5.58 -67.69
N GLN A 7 8.88 4.47 -66.98
CA GLN A 7 8.37 3.13 -67.39
C GLN A 7 9.26 1.98 -66.84
N ARG A 8 8.78 0.81 -66.39
CA ARG A 8 7.43 0.24 -66.13
C ARG A 8 7.61 -1.08 -65.34
N ARG A 9 6.63 -1.38 -64.45
CA ARG A 9 5.97 -2.67 -64.10
C ARG A 9 6.78 -3.94 -63.79
N ASP A 10 6.59 -4.49 -62.57
CA ASP A 10 5.75 -5.67 -62.26
C ASP A 10 5.76 -5.94 -60.73
N ALA A 11 4.62 -5.88 -60.03
CA ALA A 11 3.66 -6.95 -59.74
C ALA A 11 4.16 -8.08 -58.81
N ARG A 12 3.65 -8.05 -57.57
CA ARG A 12 3.42 -9.17 -56.61
C ARG A 12 4.61 -10.04 -56.19
N ASN A 13 4.97 -9.97 -54.91
CA ASN A 13 4.87 -11.16 -54.06
C ASN A 13 4.85 -10.85 -52.56
N ARG A 14 3.88 -11.47 -51.88
CA ARG A 14 3.78 -11.60 -50.43
C ARG A 14 4.87 -12.54 -49.94
N THR A 15 5.72 -12.12 -49.01
CA THR A 15 6.34 -13.00 -48.00
C THR A 15 6.99 -12.15 -46.91
N GLY A 16 6.66 -12.44 -45.65
CA GLY A 16 7.19 -11.72 -44.50
C GLY A 16 8.67 -12.00 -44.25
N GLY A 17 9.46 -10.94 -44.11
CA GLY A 17 10.78 -10.95 -43.48
C GLY A 17 10.62 -10.55 -42.01
N ARG A 18 10.98 -11.39 -41.03
CA ARG A 18 12.33 -11.57 -40.48
C ARG A 18 12.99 -10.22 -40.14
N LEU A 19 12.74 -9.76 -38.91
CA LEU A 19 13.66 -8.85 -38.22
C LEU A 19 14.69 -9.71 -37.48
N LEU A 20 15.92 -9.63 -37.97
CA LEU A 20 17.15 -10.06 -37.32
C LEU A 20 17.28 -9.33 -35.96
N LEU A 21 17.53 -10.08 -34.90
CA LEU A 21 18.18 -9.56 -33.69
C LEU A 21 19.52 -10.26 -33.54
N ASP A 22 20.55 -9.42 -33.48
CA ASP A 22 21.96 -9.74 -33.40
C ASP A 22 22.29 -10.74 -32.29
N SER A 23 23.06 -11.74 -32.69
CA SER A 23 23.59 -12.80 -31.85
C SER A 23 24.79 -12.32 -31.03
N ALA A 24 24.54 -11.88 -29.78
CA ALA A 24 25.58 -11.79 -28.76
C ALA A 24 25.61 -13.09 -27.92
N ARG A 25 26.43 -14.04 -28.39
CA ARG A 25 27.05 -15.21 -27.72
C ARG A 25 26.53 -15.57 -26.31
N LEU A 26 25.56 -16.48 -26.23
CA LEU A 26 25.33 -17.32 -25.04
C LEU A 26 26.18 -18.61 -25.14
N PRO A 27 26.92 -19.02 -24.09
CA PRO A 27 27.70 -20.25 -24.14
C PRO A 27 26.77 -21.47 -24.23
N ALA A 28 26.85 -22.17 -25.35
CA ALA A 28 26.21 -23.46 -25.55
C ALA A 28 26.83 -24.49 -24.60
N ARG A 29 26.13 -24.82 -23.50
CA ARG A 29 26.14 -26.15 -22.87
C ARG A 29 25.00 -26.24 -21.84
N SER A 30 24.16 -27.26 -22.05
CA SER A 30 23.02 -27.72 -21.23
C SER A 30 21.66 -27.02 -21.36
N ALA A 31 21.12 -26.88 -22.58
CA ALA A 31 19.68 -26.87 -22.82
C ALA A 31 19.31 -28.10 -23.67
N ARG A 32 18.94 -29.21 -23.04
CA ARG A 32 18.38 -30.36 -23.78
C ARG A 32 16.89 -30.09 -24.03
N THR A 33 16.57 -29.74 -25.28
CA THR A 33 15.25 -29.75 -25.95
C THR A 33 14.17 -28.78 -25.45
N ALA A 34 14.07 -27.61 -26.09
CA ALA A 34 12.82 -26.87 -26.23
C ALA A 34 12.00 -27.48 -27.39
N ILE A 35 10.68 -27.59 -27.24
CA ILE A 35 9.79 -28.17 -28.28
C ILE A 35 8.95 -27.04 -28.88
N ALA A 36 8.98 -26.87 -30.20
CA ALA A 36 8.04 -26.01 -30.92
C ALA A 36 6.67 -26.70 -31.04
N LEU A 37 5.58 -26.02 -30.68
CA LEU A 37 4.21 -26.55 -30.82
C LEU A 37 3.68 -26.30 -32.23
N SER A 38 2.89 -27.23 -32.77
CA SER A 38 2.14 -26.99 -34.02
C SER A 38 0.90 -26.13 -33.76
N GLY A 39 0.38 -25.45 -34.79
CA GLY A 39 -0.77 -24.54 -34.65
C GLY A 39 -2.06 -25.19 -34.10
N ARG A 40 -2.25 -26.51 -34.29
CA ARG A 40 -3.36 -27.24 -33.65
C ARG A 40 -3.11 -27.51 -32.16
N GLN A 41 -1.86 -27.75 -31.77
CA GLN A 41 -1.50 -27.92 -30.35
C GLN A 41 -1.62 -26.60 -29.58
N PHE A 42 -1.36 -25.47 -30.25
CA PHE A 42 -1.57 -24.13 -29.73
C PHE A 42 -3.05 -23.89 -29.36
N LEU A 43 -3.96 -24.17 -30.28
CA LEU A 43 -5.41 -23.94 -30.08
C LEU A 43 -6.01 -24.84 -28.98
N ASP A 44 -5.52 -26.07 -28.83
CA ASP A 44 -5.99 -26.97 -27.76
C ASP A 44 -5.47 -26.53 -26.38
N LEU A 45 -4.24 -26.02 -26.31
CA LEU A 45 -3.68 -25.47 -25.07
C LEU A 45 -4.38 -24.17 -24.66
N ASP A 46 -4.63 -23.28 -25.63
CA ASP A 46 -5.34 -22.02 -25.42
C ASP A 46 -6.77 -22.26 -24.87
N ARG A 47 -7.51 -23.20 -25.47
CA ARG A 47 -8.84 -23.58 -24.98
C ARG A 47 -8.83 -24.14 -23.56
N ARG A 48 -7.89 -25.04 -23.24
CA ARG A 48 -7.82 -25.67 -21.91
C ARG A 48 -7.38 -24.71 -20.80
N MET A 49 -6.67 -23.64 -21.17
CA MET A 49 -6.22 -22.59 -20.26
C MET A 49 -7.23 -21.43 -20.14
N GLY A 50 -8.43 -21.55 -20.73
CA GLY A 50 -9.48 -20.55 -20.62
C GLY A 50 -9.30 -19.34 -21.53
N HIS A 51 -8.77 -19.55 -22.75
CA HIS A 51 -8.46 -18.52 -23.75
C HIS A 51 -7.46 -17.47 -23.24
N LEU A 52 -6.18 -17.76 -23.41
CA LEU A 52 -5.07 -16.82 -23.27
C LEU A 52 -5.14 -15.85 -24.47
N GLY A 53 -6.10 -14.93 -24.44
CA GLY A 53 -6.37 -14.02 -25.56
C GLY A 53 -5.11 -13.30 -26.04
N ARG A 54 -4.80 -13.43 -27.34
CA ARG A 54 -3.83 -12.69 -28.19
C ARG A 54 -2.58 -12.03 -27.56
N GLN A 55 -2.10 -12.46 -26.41
CA GLN A 55 -0.74 -12.17 -25.94
C GLN A 55 0.19 -13.11 -26.69
N ARG A 56 1.13 -12.53 -27.45
CA ARG A 56 2.14 -13.29 -28.20
C ARG A 56 2.90 -14.20 -27.23
N LEU A 57 2.71 -15.51 -27.39
CA LEU A 57 3.38 -16.58 -26.65
C LEU A 57 4.84 -16.81 -27.13
N ASP A 58 5.43 -15.83 -27.84
CA ASP A 58 6.83 -15.85 -28.28
C ASP A 58 7.80 -15.95 -27.08
N ASP A 59 7.31 -15.66 -25.86
CA ASP A 59 8.06 -15.69 -24.60
C ASP A 59 7.81 -16.94 -23.73
N VAL A 60 7.26 -18.04 -24.26
CA VAL A 60 7.00 -19.25 -23.45
C VAL A 60 7.91 -20.42 -23.82
N CYS A 61 8.79 -20.79 -22.88
CA CYS A 61 9.65 -21.96 -23.01
C CYS A 61 8.99 -23.20 -22.38
N ILE A 62 8.80 -24.24 -23.18
CA ILE A 62 8.24 -25.53 -22.76
C ILE A 62 9.37 -26.56 -22.62
N TYR A 63 9.53 -27.14 -21.43
CA TYR A 63 10.52 -28.19 -21.16
C TYR A 63 9.87 -29.55 -20.94
N ARG A 64 10.52 -30.62 -21.42
CA ARG A 64 10.10 -32.01 -21.24
C ARG A 64 10.98 -32.72 -20.20
N GLY A 65 10.39 -33.12 -19.07
CA GLY A 65 11.04 -33.95 -18.04
C GLY A 65 10.46 -35.36 -17.96
N THR A 66 11.19 -36.29 -17.34
CA THR A 66 10.71 -37.64 -16.98
C THR A 66 10.72 -37.82 -15.46
N VAL A 67 9.62 -38.32 -14.90
CA VAL A 67 9.52 -38.73 -13.49
C VAL A 67 9.57 -40.27 -13.40
N PRO A 68 10.40 -40.89 -12.53
CA PRO A 68 10.38 -42.34 -12.35
C PRO A 68 9.10 -42.80 -11.64
N ALA A 69 8.54 -43.93 -12.06
CA ALA A 69 7.45 -44.60 -11.34
C ALA A 69 8.01 -45.34 -10.11
N ILE A 70 7.57 -44.98 -8.91
CA ILE A 70 7.95 -45.70 -7.68
C ILE A 70 7.13 -47.00 -7.60
N LYS A 71 7.82 -48.15 -7.61
CA LYS A 71 7.23 -49.46 -7.27
C LYS A 71 7.31 -49.67 -5.76
N ALA A 72 6.18 -49.68 -5.06
CA ALA A 72 6.13 -50.18 -3.70
C ALA A 72 6.31 -51.71 -3.71
N ARG A 73 7.47 -52.21 -3.26
CA ARG A 73 7.66 -53.62 -2.91
C ARG A 73 8.10 -53.69 -1.45
N GLY A 74 7.23 -54.26 -0.62
CA GLY A 74 7.49 -54.56 0.78
C GLY A 74 6.18 -54.66 1.56
N ARG A 75 5.68 -55.89 1.79
CA ARG A 75 4.59 -56.15 2.73
C ARG A 75 5.08 -55.81 4.16
N PRO A 76 4.23 -55.18 5.00
CA PRO A 76 4.59 -54.93 6.39
C PRO A 76 4.60 -56.25 7.17
N ARG A 77 5.75 -56.60 7.77
CA ARG A 77 5.79 -57.59 8.86
C ARG A 77 5.44 -56.86 10.15
N GLY A 78 4.29 -57.21 10.71
CA GLY A 78 3.90 -56.77 12.04
C GLY A 78 4.78 -57.41 13.10
N ILE A 79 5.14 -56.63 14.11
CA ILE A 79 5.42 -57.13 15.45
C ILE A 79 4.29 -56.61 16.34
N VAL A 80 3.59 -57.56 16.93
CA VAL A 80 2.48 -57.37 17.86
C VAL A 80 3.04 -56.91 19.20
N HIS A 81 2.53 -55.82 19.74
CA HIS A 81 2.37 -55.70 21.19
C HIS A 81 0.96 -55.18 21.49
N ARG A 82 0.12 -56.11 21.98
CA ARG A 82 -1.12 -55.81 22.69
C ARG A 82 -0.75 -55.08 23.98
N CYS A 83 -1.33 -53.93 24.25
CA CYS A 83 -1.70 -53.60 25.63
C CYS A 83 -3.01 -52.81 25.68
N ARG A 84 -3.86 -53.26 26.61
CA ARG A 84 -5.24 -52.84 26.85
C ARG A 84 -5.31 -51.44 27.46
N ARG A 85 -6.46 -50.80 27.22
CA ARG A 85 -7.07 -49.67 27.95
C ARG A 85 -6.50 -49.41 29.34
N ARG A 86 -5.98 -48.20 29.59
CA ARG A 86 -6.31 -47.38 30.77
C ARG A 86 -5.90 -45.92 30.53
N ARG A 87 -6.75 -45.03 31.04
CA ARG A 87 -6.65 -43.57 31.02
C ARG A 87 -5.42 -43.13 31.82
N ASP A 88 -4.54 -42.30 31.25
CA ASP A 88 -3.97 -41.14 31.96
C ASP A 88 -3.32 -40.14 30.98
N ARG A 89 -3.54 -38.84 31.24
CA ARG A 89 -3.19 -37.68 30.41
C ARG A 89 -1.97 -36.97 31.03
N SER A 90 -0.74 -37.27 30.63
CA SER A 90 0.42 -36.45 31.10
C SER A 90 1.77 -36.68 30.39
N PHE A 91 1.81 -37.19 29.14
CA PHE A 91 3.10 -37.37 28.43
C PHE A 91 3.34 -36.42 27.23
N LEU A 92 2.32 -35.67 26.78
CA LEU A 92 2.41 -34.73 25.65
C LEU A 92 2.89 -33.32 26.03
N ARG A 93 3.58 -33.16 27.16
CA ARG A 93 4.01 -31.83 27.66
C ARG A 93 5.51 -31.57 27.73
N ARG A 94 6.38 -32.43 27.17
CA ARG A 94 7.84 -32.22 27.27
C ARG A 94 8.66 -32.09 25.98
N CYS A 95 8.05 -32.12 24.79
CA CYS A 95 8.78 -31.91 23.53
C CYS A 95 8.04 -30.98 22.56
N PHE A 96 7.75 -29.74 22.97
CA PHE A 96 7.37 -28.66 22.04
C PHE A 96 7.93 -27.33 22.57
N HIS A 97 9.19 -27.05 22.24
CA HIS A 97 9.72 -25.68 22.24
C HIS A 97 10.63 -25.52 21.02
N ARG A 98 10.41 -24.42 20.29
CA ARG A 98 10.97 -24.03 18.98
C ARG A 98 10.19 -24.53 17.76
N SER A 99 9.08 -23.86 17.46
CA SER A 99 8.56 -23.70 16.11
C SER A 99 7.75 -22.41 16.02
N ILE A 100 8.03 -21.65 14.96
CA ILE A 100 7.52 -20.32 14.58
C ILE A 100 6.01 -20.39 14.25
N PRO A 101 5.18 -19.38 14.59
CA PRO A 101 3.76 -19.39 14.27
C PRO A 101 3.51 -18.89 12.83
N LEU A 102 2.88 -19.72 12.00
CA LEU A 102 2.23 -19.29 10.76
C LEU A 102 0.78 -18.91 11.07
N ALA A 103 0.41 -17.66 10.77
CA ALA A 103 -0.93 -17.12 10.90
C ALA A 103 -1.65 -17.09 9.54
N GLY A 104 -2.92 -17.52 9.52
CA GLY A 104 -3.98 -17.01 8.64
C GLY A 104 -4.26 -17.75 7.31
N PRO A 105 -5.55 -17.99 6.93
CA PRO A 105 -5.92 -18.84 5.80
C PRO A 105 -6.10 -18.06 4.50
N ALA A 106 -5.43 -18.48 3.43
CA ALA A 106 -5.82 -18.15 2.06
C ALA A 106 -6.40 -19.41 1.41
N ALA A 107 -7.72 -19.41 1.22
CA ALA A 107 -8.42 -20.43 0.48
C ALA A 107 -8.00 -20.40 -0.99
N VAL A 108 -7.52 -21.52 -1.53
CA VAL A 108 -7.41 -21.73 -2.97
C VAL A 108 -7.96 -23.12 -3.27
N SER A 109 -9.08 -23.14 -4.00
CA SER A 109 -9.76 -24.33 -4.51
C SER A 109 -8.94 -24.95 -5.64
N GLY A 110 -8.61 -26.23 -5.51
CA GLY A 110 -8.01 -27.03 -6.56
C GLY A 110 -8.52 -28.47 -6.49
N ALA A 111 -9.40 -28.85 -7.42
CA ALA A 111 -9.99 -30.18 -7.48
C ALA A 111 -8.97 -31.23 -7.96
N TYR A 112 -8.83 -32.32 -7.21
CA TYR A 112 -8.06 -33.51 -7.62
C TYR A 112 -9.03 -34.63 -8.02
N PHE A 113 -8.87 -35.16 -9.24
CA PHE A 113 -9.55 -36.40 -9.67
C PHE A 113 -8.54 -37.57 -9.66
N SER A 114 -8.86 -38.63 -8.92
CA SER A 114 -8.21 -39.94 -9.10
C SER A 114 -9.27 -41.02 -9.27
N HIS A 115 -9.35 -41.64 -10.45
CA HIS A 115 -10.06 -42.90 -10.66
C HIS A 115 -9.06 -44.06 -10.56
N GLY A 116 -9.28 -44.98 -9.63
CA GLY A 116 -8.57 -46.26 -9.57
C GLY A 116 -9.56 -47.41 -9.68
N ARG A 117 -9.58 -48.11 -10.81
CA ARG A 117 -10.03 -49.52 -10.85
C ARG A 117 -8.81 -50.40 -11.05
N THR A 118 -8.71 -51.40 -10.20
CA THR A 118 -7.75 -52.50 -10.26
C THR A 118 -8.07 -53.42 -11.43
N HIS A 119 -7.12 -53.59 -12.35
CA HIS A 119 -7.02 -54.82 -13.13
C HIS A 119 -5.61 -55.39 -12.98
N ASN A 120 -5.58 -56.67 -12.64
CA ASN A 120 -4.43 -57.45 -12.31
C ASN A 120 -4.01 -58.17 -13.60
N ASP A 121 -3.06 -57.62 -14.34
CA ASP A 121 -2.38 -58.35 -15.40
C ASP A 121 -0.87 -58.07 -15.38
N ARG A 122 -0.14 -59.16 -15.23
CA ARG A 122 1.32 -59.21 -15.21
C ARG A 122 1.83 -59.11 -16.64
N HIS A 123 2.22 -57.91 -17.08
CA HIS A 123 3.28 -57.78 -18.08
C HIS A 123 4.16 -56.57 -17.78
N GLN A 124 5.47 -56.82 -17.79
CA GLN A 124 6.52 -55.83 -17.55
C GLN A 124 6.69 -54.92 -18.78
N SER A 125 6.39 -53.64 -18.66
CA SER A 125 7.15 -52.59 -19.34
C SER A 125 7.10 -51.29 -18.52
N GLY A 126 8.24 -50.62 -18.36
CA GLY A 126 8.37 -49.42 -17.55
C GLY A 126 7.77 -48.20 -18.26
N SER A 127 6.60 -47.73 -17.82
CA SER A 127 6.02 -46.48 -18.32
C SER A 127 6.70 -45.27 -17.66
N ARG A 128 7.62 -44.62 -18.39
CA ARG A 128 8.12 -43.29 -18.01
C ARG A 128 7.01 -42.26 -18.25
N LYS A 129 6.59 -41.54 -17.21
CA LYS A 129 5.65 -40.43 -17.36
C LYS A 129 6.42 -39.17 -17.78
N HIS A 130 5.96 -38.52 -18.85
CA HIS A 130 6.50 -37.25 -19.33
C HIS A 130 5.66 -36.09 -18.79
N VAL A 131 6.30 -35.14 -18.12
CA VAL A 131 5.68 -33.93 -17.58
C VAL A 131 6.19 -32.73 -18.38
N LEU A 132 5.26 -31.85 -18.80
CA LEU A 132 5.59 -30.57 -19.43
C LEU A 132 5.65 -29.49 -18.36
N PHE A 133 6.72 -28.68 -18.37
CA PHE A 133 6.85 -27.49 -17.55
C PHE A 133 6.81 -26.25 -18.45
N VAL A 134 6.05 -25.24 -18.03
CA VAL A 134 5.88 -23.97 -18.73
C VAL A 134 6.41 -22.86 -17.82
N CYS A 135 7.45 -22.14 -18.25
CA CYS A 135 8.07 -21.06 -17.47
C CYS A 135 8.21 -19.77 -18.31
N ARG A 136 8.13 -18.60 -17.67
CA ARG A 136 8.48 -17.30 -18.29
C ARG A 136 10.00 -17.14 -18.46
N PRO A 137 10.53 -16.40 -19.45
CA PRO A 137 11.95 -16.25 -19.67
C PRO A 137 12.58 -15.45 -18.51
N GLY A 138 13.80 -15.80 -18.10
CA GLY A 138 14.53 -15.14 -17.01
C GLY A 138 14.36 -15.72 -15.60
N THR A 139 13.65 -16.83 -15.44
CA THR A 139 13.28 -17.40 -14.12
C THR A 139 14.06 -18.64 -13.68
N VAL A 140 15.14 -19.02 -14.37
CA VAL A 140 15.94 -20.22 -14.01
C VAL A 140 17.42 -19.86 -13.89
N HIS A 141 17.96 -19.92 -12.67
CA HIS A 141 19.40 -19.90 -12.42
C HIS A 141 19.87 -21.22 -11.79
N CYS A 142 20.98 -21.76 -12.29
CA CYS A 142 21.64 -22.95 -11.77
C CYS A 142 22.50 -22.57 -10.54
N PRO A 143 22.26 -23.13 -9.35
CA PRO A 143 22.91 -22.69 -8.11
C PRO A 143 24.30 -23.33 -7.92
N SER A 144 25.22 -23.16 -8.87
CA SER A 144 26.59 -23.68 -8.73
C SER A 144 27.69 -22.80 -9.33
N GLN A 145 27.60 -21.48 -9.18
CA GLN A 145 28.75 -20.59 -9.39
C GLN A 145 29.18 -19.98 -8.05
N ARG A 146 29.99 -20.73 -7.29
CA ARG A 146 30.92 -20.14 -6.34
C ARG A 146 32.18 -19.77 -7.12
N THR A 147 32.54 -18.50 -7.07
CA THR A 147 33.80 -17.94 -7.58
C THR A 147 34.97 -18.44 -6.74
N GLY A 148 35.93 -19.12 -7.36
CA GLY A 148 37.21 -19.50 -6.75
C GLY A 148 37.80 -20.78 -7.36
N PRO A 149 39.11 -20.83 -7.70
CA PRO A 149 39.69 -21.98 -8.36
C PRO A 149 40.07 -23.04 -7.33
N ALA A 150 39.24 -24.06 -7.15
CA ALA A 150 39.63 -25.27 -6.43
C ALA A 150 39.31 -26.50 -7.29
N ARG A 151 40.37 -27.14 -7.80
CA ARG A 151 40.29 -28.43 -8.49
C ARG A 151 39.85 -29.49 -7.46
N GLY A 152 38.60 -29.93 -7.56
CA GLY A 152 38.08 -31.06 -6.79
C GLY A 152 36.98 -31.77 -7.57
N HIS A 153 37.21 -33.02 -7.94
CA HIS A 153 36.21 -33.87 -8.58
C HIS A 153 35.09 -34.22 -7.58
N CYS A 154 33.86 -33.77 -7.82
CA CYS A 154 32.67 -34.29 -7.14
C CYS A 154 32.00 -35.37 -8.01
N ARG A 155 32.27 -36.64 -7.70
CA ARG A 155 31.42 -37.78 -8.08
C ARG A 155 30.13 -37.76 -7.24
N GLY A 156 29.10 -38.42 -7.76
CA GLY A 156 27.68 -38.20 -7.44
C GLY A 156 27.20 -38.54 -6.03
N HIS A 157 25.90 -38.31 -5.83
CA HIS A 157 25.09 -38.42 -4.60
C HIS A 157 24.83 -37.13 -3.82
N SER A 158 24.14 -36.16 -4.44
CA SER A 158 23.48 -35.07 -3.69
C SER A 158 22.37 -34.37 -4.49
N ARG A 159 21.53 -35.13 -5.19
CA ARG A 159 20.34 -34.62 -5.88
C ARG A 159 19.12 -35.50 -5.62
N LEU A 160 18.59 -35.50 -4.40
CA LEU A 160 17.18 -35.88 -4.17
C LEU A 160 16.62 -35.57 -2.77
N CYS A 161 17.39 -35.04 -1.82
CA CYS A 161 16.86 -34.84 -0.46
C CYS A 161 16.07 -33.53 -0.26
N PHE A 162 16.13 -32.57 -1.19
CA PHE A 162 15.50 -31.26 -0.97
C PHE A 162 14.05 -31.10 -1.48
N TRP A 163 13.51 -32.11 -2.17
CA TRP A 163 12.16 -32.03 -2.77
C TRP A 163 11.10 -32.93 -2.11
N ILE A 164 11.48 -33.76 -1.12
CA ILE A 164 10.56 -34.73 -0.49
C ILE A 164 9.77 -34.14 0.69
N ALA A 165 10.16 -32.98 1.24
CA ALA A 165 9.48 -32.41 2.40
C ALA A 165 8.12 -31.73 2.10
N ALA A 166 7.74 -31.52 0.82
CA ALA A 166 6.56 -30.73 0.46
C ALA A 166 5.25 -31.55 0.33
N VAL A 167 5.26 -32.88 0.49
CA VAL A 167 4.10 -33.74 0.22
C VAL A 167 3.52 -34.40 1.49
N ALA A 168 4.08 -34.14 2.67
CA ALA A 168 3.62 -34.72 3.93
C ALA A 168 2.94 -33.69 4.85
N VAL A 169 1.86 -33.05 4.41
CA VAL A 169 0.89 -32.42 5.31
C VAL A 169 -0.51 -32.81 4.82
N GLY A 170 -1.19 -33.61 5.64
CA GLY A 170 -2.45 -34.26 5.30
C GLY A 170 -3.65 -33.31 5.23
N LEU A 171 -4.64 -33.73 4.45
CA LEU A 171 -6.00 -33.19 4.51
C LEU A 171 -6.99 -34.37 4.54
N HIS A 172 -7.70 -34.47 5.66
CA HIS A 172 -9.03 -35.08 5.75
C HIS A 172 -10.03 -34.11 5.12
N GLY A 173 -10.99 -34.63 4.35
CA GLY A 173 -12.06 -33.82 3.77
C GLY A 173 -12.77 -34.55 2.65
N SER A 174 -13.70 -35.41 3.04
CA SER A 174 -14.67 -36.10 2.18
C SER A 174 -15.59 -35.14 1.41
N SER A 175 -16.10 -35.63 0.28
CA SER A 175 -17.24 -35.18 -0.55
C SER A 175 -16.91 -34.39 -1.82
N LEU A 176 -17.04 -35.07 -2.96
CA LEU A 176 -17.57 -34.62 -4.27
C LEU A 176 -17.14 -35.61 -5.36
N ALA A 177 -17.74 -36.79 -5.34
CA ALA A 177 -17.79 -37.70 -6.48
C ALA A 177 -19.15 -37.52 -7.16
N ARG A 178 -19.18 -36.90 -8.34
CA ARG A 178 -20.23 -37.05 -9.38
C ARG A 178 -19.98 -36.04 -10.51
N ALA A 179 -19.32 -36.49 -11.58
CA ALA A 179 -19.53 -35.99 -12.94
C ALA A 179 -18.69 -36.81 -13.91
N MET A 180 -19.35 -37.43 -14.90
CA MET A 180 -18.84 -37.88 -16.20
C MET A 180 -17.89 -39.10 -16.17
N GLY A 181 -18.22 -40.29 -16.68
CA GLY A 181 -19.27 -40.67 -17.61
C GLY A 181 -18.87 -40.57 -19.08
N ASP A 182 -17.70 -41.09 -19.50
CA ASP A 182 -17.54 -41.75 -20.81
C ASP A 182 -16.22 -42.57 -20.84
N ARG A 183 -16.31 -43.80 -21.35
CA ARG A 183 -15.22 -44.77 -21.51
C ARG A 183 -14.93 -44.91 -23.01
N SER A 184 -13.90 -44.25 -23.52
CA SER A 184 -13.14 -44.70 -24.71
C SER A 184 -12.14 -43.65 -25.21
N ASN A 185 -11.01 -43.46 -24.53
CA ASN A 185 -9.76 -43.08 -25.23
C ASN A 185 -8.53 -43.15 -24.32
N HIS A 186 -7.85 -44.29 -24.35
CA HIS A 186 -6.52 -44.45 -23.76
C HIS A 186 -5.44 -43.86 -24.67
N ARG A 187 -5.23 -42.54 -24.66
CA ARG A 187 -4.00 -41.93 -25.22
C ARG A 187 -3.49 -40.74 -24.40
N ARG A 188 -2.32 -40.95 -23.77
CA ARG A 188 -1.34 -39.98 -23.22
C ARG A 188 -1.92 -38.75 -22.50
N LEU A 189 -2.31 -38.92 -21.24
CA LEU A 189 -2.44 -37.82 -20.28
C LEU A 189 -1.04 -37.27 -19.94
N HIS A 190 -0.66 -36.18 -20.59
CA HIS A 190 0.42 -35.32 -20.09
C HIS A 190 -0.13 -34.54 -18.90
N HIS A 191 0.36 -34.83 -17.69
CA HIS A 191 0.05 -34.01 -16.53
C HIS A 191 0.75 -32.66 -16.71
N LEU A 192 -0.04 -31.60 -16.89
CA LEU A 192 0.42 -30.23 -16.77
C LEU A 192 0.36 -29.90 -15.28
N VAL A 193 1.51 -29.72 -14.64
CA VAL A 193 1.56 -29.24 -13.25
C VAL A 193 1.83 -27.75 -13.30
N LEU A 194 0.79 -26.94 -13.08
CA LEU A 194 0.96 -25.52 -12.77
C LEU A 194 1.45 -25.43 -11.33
N VAL A 195 2.74 -25.17 -11.16
CA VAL A 195 3.31 -24.85 -9.85
C VAL A 195 3.05 -23.37 -9.60
N ASP A 196 1.96 -23.06 -8.91
CA ASP A 196 1.64 -21.67 -8.51
C ASP A 196 2.32 -21.25 -7.19
N ARG A 197 3.40 -21.94 -6.81
CA ARG A 197 4.25 -21.53 -5.69
C ARG A 197 5.55 -20.97 -6.21
N MET A 198 5.59 -19.63 -6.29
CA MET A 198 6.83 -18.87 -6.29
C MET A 198 7.66 -19.24 -5.06
N VAL A 199 8.69 -20.06 -5.22
CA VAL A 199 9.85 -19.95 -4.34
C VAL A 199 10.63 -18.77 -4.88
N ALA A 200 10.40 -17.60 -4.31
CA ALA A 200 11.22 -16.43 -4.59
C ALA A 200 12.68 -16.83 -4.39
N GLY A 201 13.49 -16.85 -5.46
CA GLY A 201 14.93 -16.82 -5.32
C GLY A 201 15.31 -15.60 -4.48
N PRO A 202 16.50 -15.56 -3.84
CA PRO A 202 16.90 -14.41 -3.05
C PRO A 202 16.77 -13.16 -3.92
N ARG A 203 15.77 -12.31 -3.62
CA ARG A 203 15.70 -10.96 -4.19
C ARG A 203 17.06 -10.35 -3.86
N ARG A 204 17.77 -9.81 -4.86
CA ARG A 204 18.83 -8.84 -4.56
C ARG A 204 18.18 -7.85 -3.59
N SER A 205 18.65 -7.82 -2.34
CA SER A 205 18.12 -6.93 -1.33
C SER A 205 18.24 -5.52 -1.89
N ARG A 206 17.11 -4.88 -2.23
CA ARG A 206 17.12 -3.44 -2.41
C ARG A 206 17.74 -2.86 -1.13
N PRO A 207 18.70 -1.92 -1.23
CA PRO A 207 19.25 -1.30 -0.03
C PRO A 207 18.10 -0.77 0.81
N MET A 208 18.13 -1.05 2.12
CA MET A 208 17.10 -0.57 3.02
C MET A 208 17.04 0.95 2.95
N THR A 209 15.84 1.49 2.76
CA THR A 209 15.65 2.95 2.74
C THR A 209 15.29 3.43 4.13
N HIS A 210 15.91 4.52 4.57
CA HIS A 210 15.72 5.07 5.91
C HIS A 210 14.72 6.22 5.89
N VAL A 211 13.70 6.16 6.74
CA VAL A 211 12.69 7.21 6.93
C VAL A 211 12.67 7.64 8.39
N LEU A 212 12.79 8.94 8.64
CA LEU A 212 12.68 9.55 9.97
C LEU A 212 11.24 10.00 10.19
N ILE A 213 10.64 9.69 11.35
CA ILE A 213 9.33 10.20 11.75
C ILE A 213 9.45 10.97 13.06
N LEU A 214 9.36 12.30 12.97
CA LEU A 214 9.30 13.21 14.11
C LEU A 214 7.89 13.18 14.71
N GLY A 215 7.78 12.97 16.03
CA GLY A 215 6.48 12.68 16.67
C GLY A 215 5.98 11.27 16.39
N GLY A 216 6.89 10.33 16.09
CA GLY A 216 6.56 8.99 15.56
C GLY A 216 5.79 8.06 16.51
N TYR A 217 5.78 8.32 17.81
CA TYR A 217 4.95 7.58 18.79
C TYR A 217 3.65 8.33 19.18
N GLY A 218 3.37 9.48 18.53
CA GLY A 218 2.13 10.22 18.70
C GLY A 218 0.95 9.58 17.97
N THR A 219 -0.23 10.20 18.08
CA THR A 219 -1.49 9.72 17.46
C THR A 219 -1.31 9.43 15.97
N PHE A 220 -0.91 10.43 15.19
CA PHE A 220 -0.75 10.27 13.75
C PHE A 220 0.59 9.65 13.37
N GLY A 221 1.69 10.06 14.01
CA GLY A 221 3.02 9.51 13.72
C GLY A 221 3.08 7.99 13.86
N SER A 222 2.39 7.42 14.84
CA SER A 222 2.36 5.96 15.02
C SER A 222 1.53 5.23 13.97
N LEU A 223 0.50 5.87 13.42
CA LEU A 223 -0.28 5.35 12.30
C LEU A 223 0.57 5.37 11.02
N VAL A 224 1.23 6.50 10.72
CA VAL A 224 2.14 6.61 9.57
C VAL A 224 3.26 5.58 9.65
N ALA A 225 3.89 5.44 10.83
CA ALA A 225 4.94 4.45 11.05
C ALA A 225 4.47 3.02 10.73
N ARG A 226 3.27 2.64 11.19
CA ARG A 226 2.69 1.31 10.90
C ARG A 226 2.37 1.12 9.41
N GLU A 227 1.92 2.17 8.72
CA GLU A 227 1.61 2.11 7.30
C GLU A 227 2.86 1.96 6.41
N ILE A 228 3.99 2.54 6.80
CA ILE A 228 5.21 2.53 5.98
C ILE A 228 6.23 1.45 6.38
N ALA A 229 6.18 0.96 7.63
CA ALA A 229 7.10 -0.07 8.10
C ALA A 229 7.01 -1.34 7.25
N SER A 230 8.14 -1.74 6.67
CA SER A 230 8.25 -2.91 5.80
C SER A 230 9.69 -3.43 5.80
N PRO A 231 9.96 -4.65 5.31
CA PRO A 231 11.32 -5.19 5.23
C PRO A 231 12.30 -4.30 4.43
N GLU A 232 11.79 -3.49 3.49
CA GLU A 232 12.57 -2.57 2.66
C GLU A 232 12.72 -1.16 3.26
N ILE A 233 11.92 -0.80 4.28
CA ILE A 233 11.88 0.54 4.87
C ILE A 233 12.22 0.47 6.37
N SER A 234 13.40 0.96 6.72
CA SER A 234 13.82 1.16 8.10
C SER A 234 13.29 2.50 8.61
N VAL A 235 12.53 2.46 9.71
CA VAL A 235 11.88 3.65 10.30
C VAL A 235 12.58 4.05 11.58
N THR A 236 13.02 5.31 11.64
CA THR A 236 13.52 5.95 12.86
C THR A 236 12.37 6.73 13.49
N ILE A 237 11.91 6.28 14.65
CA ILE A 237 10.90 6.93 15.47
C ILE A 237 11.58 7.96 16.36
N ALA A 238 11.25 9.24 16.19
CA ALA A 238 11.83 10.32 16.97
C ALA A 238 10.76 11.09 17.75
N GLY A 239 11.10 11.51 18.97
CA GLY A 239 10.32 12.44 19.78
C GLY A 239 10.91 12.61 21.17
N ARG A 240 10.38 13.55 21.96
CA ARG A 240 10.96 13.98 23.25
C ARG A 240 11.20 12.87 24.27
N ASP A 241 10.39 11.80 24.25
CA ASP A 241 10.54 10.66 25.16
C ASP A 241 11.23 9.51 24.41
N GLU A 242 12.55 9.41 24.59
CA GLU A 242 13.40 8.39 23.97
C GLU A 242 12.95 6.97 24.33
N LYS A 243 12.51 6.73 25.57
CA LYS A 243 12.09 5.40 26.03
C LYS A 243 10.84 4.95 25.27
N ARG A 244 9.85 5.83 25.12
CA ARG A 244 8.64 5.57 24.32
C ARG A 244 8.96 5.41 22.85
N ALA A 245 9.88 6.20 22.32
CA ALA A 245 10.33 6.07 20.94
C ALA A 245 10.96 4.69 20.67
N LYS A 246 11.88 4.25 21.54
CA LYS A 246 12.51 2.91 21.45
C LYS A 246 11.49 1.79 21.59
N GLN A 247 10.60 1.87 22.58
CA GLN A 247 9.55 0.86 22.77
C GLN A 247 8.64 0.73 21.56
N PHE A 248 8.23 1.87 20.97
CA PHE A 248 7.38 1.86 19.78
C PHE A 248 8.13 1.36 18.55
N ALA A 249 9.38 1.77 18.33
CA ALA A 249 10.19 1.25 17.24
C ALA A 249 10.36 -0.28 17.35
N SER A 250 10.63 -0.82 18.54
CA SER A 250 10.74 -2.27 18.74
C SER A 250 9.45 -3.03 18.42
N SER A 251 8.27 -2.42 18.58
CA SER A 251 7.00 -3.07 18.24
C SER A 251 6.73 -3.13 16.73
N LEU A 252 7.43 -2.31 15.93
CA LEU A 252 7.40 -2.39 14.46
C LEU A 252 8.31 -3.49 13.91
N GLY A 253 9.34 -3.91 14.66
CA GLY A 253 10.28 -4.96 14.27
C GLY A 253 11.76 -4.57 14.45
N PRO A 254 12.70 -5.49 14.17
CA PRO A 254 14.12 -5.31 14.50
C PRO A 254 14.86 -4.27 13.64
N SER A 255 14.32 -3.90 12.48
CA SER A 255 14.93 -2.93 11.55
C SER A 255 14.59 -1.47 11.87
N HIS A 256 13.79 -1.21 12.92
CA HIS A 256 13.33 0.12 13.30
C HIS A 256 14.08 0.62 14.55
N ARG A 257 14.29 1.92 14.64
CA ARG A 257 15.06 2.55 15.74
C ARG A 257 14.25 3.64 16.40
N GLY A 258 14.50 3.89 17.68
CA GLY A 258 13.87 4.97 18.45
C GLY A 258 14.92 5.92 19.01
N LEU A 259 14.67 7.23 18.90
CA LEU A 259 15.55 8.30 19.35
C LEU A 259 14.79 9.37 20.13
N GLY A 260 15.46 9.96 21.12
CA GLY A 260 15.03 11.18 21.80
C GLY A 260 15.37 12.39 20.93
N VAL A 261 14.37 13.20 20.58
CA VAL A 261 14.56 14.43 19.79
C VAL A 261 13.52 15.48 20.19
N ASP A 262 13.96 16.67 20.57
CA ASP A 262 13.13 17.87 20.61
C ASP A 262 13.20 18.61 19.26
N VAL A 263 12.06 18.67 18.56
CA VAL A 263 11.97 19.35 17.26
C VAL A 263 12.17 20.87 17.34
N ASN A 264 12.15 21.44 18.55
CA ASN A 264 12.41 22.86 18.77
C ASN A 264 13.91 23.16 18.96
N ASP A 265 14.75 22.13 19.14
CA ASP A 265 16.20 22.28 19.20
C ASP A 265 16.79 22.05 17.78
N PRO A 266 17.30 23.11 17.11
CA PRO A 266 17.83 22.99 15.76
C PRO A 266 19.06 22.06 15.66
N ALA A 267 19.86 21.95 16.73
CA ALA A 267 21.04 21.10 16.76
C ALA A 267 20.64 19.63 16.83
N GLU A 268 19.70 19.27 17.71
CA GLU A 268 19.17 17.90 17.78
C GLU A 268 18.54 17.48 16.45
N VAL A 269 17.70 18.34 15.86
CA VAL A 269 17.06 18.08 14.56
C VAL A 269 18.11 17.87 13.47
N SER A 270 19.10 18.77 13.37
CA SER A 270 20.14 18.66 12.34
C SER A 270 20.97 17.38 12.48
N ASN A 271 21.20 16.90 13.71
CA ASN A 271 21.97 15.68 13.97
C ASN A 271 21.24 14.40 13.52
N VAL A 272 19.90 14.38 13.59
CA VAL A 272 19.12 13.16 13.28
C VAL A 272 18.60 13.10 11.85
N VAL A 273 18.46 14.25 11.17
CA VAL A 273 17.91 14.29 9.80
C VAL A 273 18.86 13.61 8.80
N GLY A 274 20.17 13.83 8.94
CA GLY A 274 21.17 13.26 8.04
C GLY A 274 21.06 11.74 7.89
N GLY A 275 21.26 11.25 6.66
CA GLY A 275 21.22 9.81 6.35
C GLY A 275 19.82 9.22 6.13
N HIS A 276 18.76 10.02 6.26
CA HIS A 276 17.40 9.62 5.90
C HIS A 276 17.03 10.11 4.50
N ARG A 277 16.24 9.32 3.78
CA ARG A 277 15.71 9.74 2.48
C ARG A 277 14.54 10.70 2.63
N VAL A 278 13.67 10.41 3.59
CA VAL A 278 12.44 11.17 3.86
C VAL A 278 12.34 11.46 5.35
N VAL A 279 11.99 12.70 5.68
CA VAL A 279 11.63 13.15 7.02
C VAL A 279 10.13 13.41 7.05
N VAL A 280 9.43 12.69 7.91
CA VAL A 280 7.99 12.82 8.15
C VAL A 280 7.76 13.58 9.46
N HIS A 281 7.16 14.75 9.38
CA HIS A 281 6.86 15.62 10.50
C HIS A 281 5.42 15.39 11.00
N CYS A 282 5.30 14.67 12.11
CA CYS A 282 4.04 14.46 12.83
C CYS A 282 4.06 15.08 14.25
N ALA A 283 5.14 15.77 14.63
CA ALA A 283 5.24 16.48 15.90
C ALA A 283 4.45 17.80 15.82
N GLY A 284 3.41 17.95 16.64
CA GLY A 284 2.62 19.18 16.71
C GLY A 284 2.61 19.79 18.12
N PRO A 285 1.95 20.95 18.30
CA PRO A 285 1.10 21.62 17.30
C PRO A 285 1.87 22.52 16.32
N PHE A 286 1.45 22.53 15.05
CA PHE A 286 2.19 23.19 13.96
C PHE A 286 2.32 24.71 14.09
N PHE A 287 1.35 25.37 14.74
CA PHE A 287 1.39 26.82 14.94
C PHE A 287 2.52 27.29 15.88
N GLN A 288 3.18 26.37 16.60
CA GLN A 288 4.31 26.67 17.49
C GLN A 288 5.66 26.32 16.88
N LEU A 289 5.67 25.65 15.73
CA LEU A 289 6.90 25.14 15.14
C LEU A 289 7.67 26.25 14.44
N ASN A 290 8.99 26.16 14.54
CA ASN A 290 9.92 26.98 13.77
C ASN A 290 10.29 26.26 12.45
N ALA A 291 11.17 26.87 11.66
CA ALA A 291 11.59 26.32 10.36
C ALA A 291 12.72 25.27 10.45
N SER A 292 13.19 24.90 11.65
CA SER A 292 14.43 24.13 11.83
C SER A 292 14.43 22.78 11.12
N VAL A 293 13.28 22.10 11.08
CA VAL A 293 13.15 20.82 10.36
C VAL A 293 13.24 21.02 8.84
N LEU A 294 12.62 22.07 8.31
CA LEU A 294 12.72 22.41 6.89
C LEU A 294 14.16 22.78 6.52
N ASP A 295 14.83 23.60 7.34
CA ASP A 295 16.21 24.00 7.14
C ASP A 295 17.16 22.79 7.18
N ALA A 296 16.94 21.86 8.11
CA ALA A 296 17.71 20.63 8.19
C ALA A 296 17.49 19.72 6.97
N CYS A 297 16.26 19.60 6.46
CA CYS A 297 15.97 18.82 5.25
C CYS A 297 16.67 19.41 4.02
N LEU A 298 16.64 20.73 3.85
CA LEU A 298 17.36 21.41 2.76
C LEU A 298 18.88 21.20 2.87
N ARG A 299 19.45 21.35 4.08
CA ARG A 299 20.89 21.18 4.33
C ARG A 299 21.37 19.75 4.03
N HIS A 300 20.61 18.75 4.47
CA HIS A 300 20.97 17.34 4.34
C HIS A 300 20.42 16.69 3.07
N LYS A 301 19.74 17.45 2.21
CA LYS A 301 19.08 16.98 0.98
C LYS A 301 18.16 15.79 1.25
N CYS A 302 17.28 15.95 2.24
CA CYS A 302 16.22 15.00 2.55
C CYS A 302 14.88 15.51 2.02
N HIS A 303 14.05 14.60 1.51
CA HIS A 303 12.67 14.91 1.23
C HIS A 303 11.89 15.18 2.53
N TYR A 304 10.87 16.03 2.46
CA TYR A 304 10.07 16.44 3.60
C TYR A 304 8.59 16.08 3.39
N VAL A 305 7.94 15.59 4.44
CA VAL A 305 6.49 15.35 4.47
C VAL A 305 5.95 15.85 5.81
N ASP A 306 4.81 16.53 5.83
CA ASP A 306 4.12 16.86 7.08
C ASP A 306 2.63 16.55 7.05
N ILE A 307 2.05 16.43 8.24
CA ILE A 307 0.60 16.26 8.44
C ILE A 307 -0.10 17.59 8.83
N GLY A 308 0.61 18.71 8.76
CA GLY A 308 0.22 19.98 9.37
C GLY A 308 -0.96 20.64 8.67
N ASP A 309 -1.91 21.11 9.47
CA ASP A 309 -3.10 21.85 9.04
C ASP A 309 -3.05 23.34 9.44
N ASP A 310 -1.89 23.84 9.92
CA ASP A 310 -1.77 25.26 10.23
C ASP A 310 -1.54 26.07 8.96
N ARG A 311 -2.48 26.99 8.69
CA ARG A 311 -2.48 27.84 7.50
C ARG A 311 -1.20 28.67 7.34
N LYS A 312 -0.70 29.27 8.43
CA LYS A 312 0.52 30.10 8.39
C LYS A 312 1.75 29.23 8.12
N TYR A 313 1.85 28.07 8.77
CA TYR A 313 2.92 27.12 8.53
C TYR A 313 2.96 26.67 7.07
N VAL A 314 1.82 26.29 6.50
CA VAL A 314 1.70 25.88 5.08
C VAL A 314 2.06 27.03 4.15
N ALA A 315 1.58 28.25 4.42
CA ALA A 315 1.94 29.43 3.62
C ALA A 315 3.46 29.68 3.60
N ASN A 316 4.13 29.60 4.76
CA ASN A 316 5.57 29.77 4.86
C ASN A 316 6.35 28.67 4.11
N LEU A 317 5.88 27.43 4.17
CA LEU A 317 6.51 26.32 3.45
C LEU A 317 6.37 26.49 1.93
N ARG A 318 5.21 26.93 1.44
CA ARG A 318 4.98 27.22 0.01
C ARG A 318 5.97 28.25 -0.55
N LEU A 319 6.35 29.26 0.24
CA LEU A 319 7.34 30.26 -0.16
C LEU A 319 8.74 29.67 -0.38
N ARG A 320 9.02 28.48 0.18
CA ARG A 320 10.30 27.78 0.06
C ARG A 320 10.37 26.82 -1.12
N HIS A 321 9.41 26.88 -2.05
CA HIS A 321 9.39 26.01 -3.23
C HIS A 321 10.74 26.01 -3.97
N ASN A 322 11.29 27.20 -4.26
CA ASN A 322 12.56 27.33 -4.97
C ASN A 322 13.77 26.80 -4.18
N ASP A 323 13.74 26.87 -2.85
CA ASP A 323 14.80 26.30 -2.01
C ASP A 323 14.84 24.78 -2.16
N PHE A 324 13.67 24.14 -2.16
CA PHE A 324 13.54 22.69 -2.38
C PHE A 324 13.96 22.29 -3.81
N VAL A 325 13.59 23.10 -4.82
CA VAL A 325 14.08 22.93 -6.20
C VAL A 325 15.61 22.99 -6.25
N ALA A 326 16.22 24.02 -5.66
CA ALA A 326 17.67 24.20 -5.65
C ALA A 326 18.41 23.08 -4.90
N ALA A 327 17.82 22.55 -3.83
CA ALA A 327 18.37 21.42 -3.09
C ALA A 327 18.18 20.07 -3.79
N GLY A 328 17.37 19.99 -4.85
CA GLY A 328 17.06 18.76 -5.57
C GLY A 328 16.18 17.79 -4.78
N VAL A 329 15.35 18.31 -3.87
CA VAL A 329 14.45 17.51 -3.02
C VAL A 329 13.02 18.04 -3.03
N CYS A 330 12.08 17.22 -2.56
CA CYS A 330 10.65 17.52 -2.57
C CYS A 330 10.11 17.70 -1.14
N ALA A 331 9.22 18.67 -0.96
CA ALA A 331 8.42 18.86 0.24
C ALA A 331 6.93 18.66 -0.05
N LEU A 332 6.30 17.74 0.68
CA LEU A 332 4.87 17.49 0.64
C LEU A 332 4.21 17.96 1.93
N PHE A 333 3.52 19.08 1.85
CA PHE A 333 2.91 19.73 3.01
C PHE A 333 1.44 19.37 3.14
N GLY A 334 0.92 19.41 4.38
CA GLY A 334 -0.51 19.24 4.62
C GLY A 334 -1.07 17.88 4.21
N CYS A 335 -0.27 16.82 4.38
CA CYS A 335 -0.63 15.45 4.02
C CYS A 335 -1.59 14.84 5.06
N SER A 336 -2.77 15.43 5.21
CA SER A 336 -3.84 15.01 6.11
C SER A 336 -5.21 15.08 5.42
N SER A 337 -6.31 14.98 6.18
CA SER A 337 -7.64 15.24 5.64
C SER A 337 -7.71 16.64 4.99
N LEU A 338 -7.25 17.65 5.71
CA LEU A 338 -7.09 19.02 5.20
C LEU A 338 -5.60 19.34 5.16
N PRO A 339 -5.05 19.87 4.05
CA PRO A 339 -5.67 20.08 2.74
C PRO A 339 -5.61 18.89 1.76
N ALA A 340 -4.90 17.79 2.05
CA ALA A 340 -4.62 16.79 1.00
C ALA A 340 -5.86 16.04 0.48
N ILE A 341 -6.73 15.52 1.36
CA ILE A 341 -7.93 14.81 0.89
C ILE A 341 -8.96 15.81 0.32
N SER A 342 -9.16 16.97 0.96
CA SER A 342 -10.04 18.03 0.42
C SER A 342 -9.60 18.50 -0.98
N GLY A 343 -8.30 18.77 -1.16
CA GLY A 343 -7.72 19.17 -2.44
C GLY A 343 -7.91 18.12 -3.52
N ALA A 344 -7.70 16.84 -3.19
CA ALA A 344 -7.92 15.74 -4.12
C ALA A 344 -9.40 15.61 -4.54
N LEU A 345 -10.33 15.70 -3.59
CA LEU A 345 -11.77 15.68 -3.87
C LEU A 345 -12.19 16.89 -4.73
N GLY A 346 -11.64 18.07 -4.45
CA GLY A 346 -11.86 19.27 -5.27
C GLY A 346 -11.34 19.11 -6.69
N THR A 347 -10.12 18.57 -6.85
CA THR A 347 -9.53 18.30 -8.18
C THR A 347 -10.38 17.30 -8.96
N HIS A 348 -10.83 16.22 -8.32
CA HIS A 348 -11.74 15.25 -8.92
C HIS A 348 -13.01 15.93 -9.45
N LEU A 349 -13.65 16.77 -8.64
CA LEU A 349 -14.87 17.51 -9.01
C LEU A 349 -14.65 18.50 -10.16
N VAL A 350 -13.52 19.20 -10.20
CA VAL A 350 -13.18 20.11 -11.32
C VAL A 350 -12.98 19.34 -12.62
N ASN A 351 -12.29 18.19 -12.57
CA ASN A 351 -12.05 17.35 -13.74
C ASN A 351 -13.36 16.85 -14.37
N VAL A 352 -14.34 16.47 -13.55
CA VAL A 352 -15.66 16.05 -14.04
C VAL A 352 -16.58 17.23 -14.38
N GLY A 353 -16.33 18.40 -13.79
CA GLY A 353 -17.12 19.62 -13.95
C GLY A 353 -16.91 20.31 -15.29
N GLY A 354 -15.68 20.34 -15.79
CA GLY A 354 -15.37 20.98 -17.09
C GLY A 354 -15.57 22.50 -17.14
N GLU A 355 -15.95 23.15 -16.02
CA GLU A 355 -15.96 24.59 -15.85
C GLU A 355 -15.31 24.99 -14.51
N LYS A 356 -14.94 26.26 -14.35
CA LYS A 356 -14.35 26.73 -13.08
C LYS A 356 -15.44 26.92 -12.02
N PRO A 357 -15.24 26.43 -10.78
CA PRO A 357 -16.17 26.67 -9.69
C PRO A 357 -16.15 28.15 -9.26
N ALA A 358 -17.31 28.68 -8.85
CA ALA A 358 -17.41 30.01 -8.25
C ALA A 358 -17.05 30.01 -6.77
N SER A 359 -17.45 28.96 -6.05
CA SER A 359 -17.19 28.82 -4.62
C SER A 359 -17.00 27.37 -4.20
N ALA A 360 -16.42 27.18 -3.02
CA ALA A 360 -16.20 25.86 -2.42
C ALA A 360 -16.69 25.79 -0.97
N ARG A 361 -17.19 24.61 -0.57
CA ARG A 361 -17.40 24.24 0.83
C ARG A 361 -16.63 22.96 1.13
N ILE A 362 -15.88 22.95 2.22
CA ILE A 362 -15.15 21.79 2.73
C ILE A 362 -15.65 21.51 4.13
N THR A 363 -16.00 20.26 4.42
CA THR A 363 -16.54 19.84 5.72
C THR A 363 -15.78 18.61 6.22
N LEU A 364 -15.14 18.73 7.38
CA LEU A 364 -14.49 17.63 8.09
C LEU A 364 -15.35 17.16 9.27
N LEU A 365 -15.66 15.87 9.30
CA LEU A 365 -16.33 15.18 10.39
C LEU A 365 -15.38 14.23 11.10
N VAL A 366 -15.30 14.37 12.42
CA VAL A 366 -14.51 13.47 13.27
C VAL A 366 -15.43 12.64 14.16
N GLY A 367 -15.35 11.32 13.98
CA GLY A 367 -16.03 10.35 14.83
C GLY A 367 -15.60 10.46 16.29
N ASN A 368 -16.50 10.20 17.22
CA ASN A 368 -16.24 10.48 18.62
C ASN A 368 -15.21 9.52 19.26
N ASN A 369 -15.21 8.25 18.86
CA ASN A 369 -14.28 7.22 19.33
C ASN A 369 -12.89 7.28 18.66
N ASN A 370 -12.44 8.47 18.29
CA ASN A 370 -11.09 8.71 17.79
C ASN A 370 -10.17 9.24 18.88
N PRO A 371 -8.93 8.72 19.04
CA PRO A 371 -7.94 9.22 19.99
C PRO A 371 -7.49 10.66 19.71
N LYS A 372 -8.05 11.66 20.39
CA LYS A 372 -7.70 13.07 20.15
C LYS A 372 -6.36 13.40 20.81
N GLY A 373 -5.33 13.67 20.00
CA GLY A 373 -4.01 14.09 20.51
C GLY A 373 -4.07 15.49 21.14
N ILE A 374 -3.27 15.74 22.18
CA ILE A 374 -3.22 17.04 22.87
C ILE A 374 -2.89 18.18 21.88
N ALA A 375 -2.03 17.93 20.89
CA ALA A 375 -1.70 18.91 19.86
C ALA A 375 -2.93 19.32 19.04
N ALA A 376 -3.75 18.36 18.58
CA ALA A 376 -4.96 18.63 17.81
C ALA A 376 -6.01 19.41 18.64
N ILE A 377 -6.20 19.02 19.91
CA ILE A 377 -7.09 19.75 20.84
C ILE A 377 -6.58 21.18 21.04
N SER A 378 -5.26 21.36 21.20
CA SER A 378 -4.65 22.68 21.38
C SER A 378 -4.82 23.56 20.14
N SER A 379 -4.65 22.99 18.94
CA SER A 379 -4.89 23.69 17.67
C SER A 379 -6.34 24.17 17.56
N MET A 380 -7.31 23.31 17.88
CA MET A 380 -8.73 23.68 17.86
C MET A 380 -9.07 24.77 18.88
N LEU A 381 -8.62 24.62 20.13
CA LEU A 381 -8.88 25.59 21.19
C LEU A 381 -8.33 26.97 20.86
N ARG A 382 -7.18 27.03 20.20
CA ARG A 382 -6.58 28.28 19.74
C ARG A 382 -7.46 29.01 18.74
N THR A 383 -8.16 28.30 17.86
CA THR A 383 -8.98 28.90 16.79
C THR A 383 -10.41 29.23 17.23
N LEU A 384 -10.85 28.77 18.41
CA LEU A 384 -12.19 29.07 18.92
C LEU A 384 -12.40 30.58 19.08
N GLY A 385 -13.48 31.09 18.49
CA GLY A 385 -13.86 32.50 18.55
C GLY A 385 -12.92 33.46 17.81
N GLN A 386 -11.81 32.97 17.25
CA GLN A 386 -10.85 33.82 16.55
C GLN A 386 -11.35 34.19 15.15
N PRO A 387 -10.99 35.38 14.64
CA PRO A 387 -11.31 35.76 13.27
C PRO A 387 -10.52 34.91 12.28
N ILE A 388 -11.22 34.42 11.26
CA ILE A 388 -10.68 33.66 10.12
C ILE A 388 -10.81 34.57 8.90
N GLN A 389 -9.68 34.94 8.28
CA GLN A 389 -9.66 35.74 7.06
C GLN A 389 -9.95 34.84 5.85
N ALA A 390 -11.22 34.71 5.46
CA ALA A 390 -11.65 33.93 4.31
C ALA A 390 -11.75 34.82 3.06
N PRO A 391 -11.74 34.25 1.84
CA PRO A 391 -11.86 35.01 0.59
C PRO A 391 -13.10 35.91 0.51
N GLN A 392 -14.21 35.46 1.11
CA GLN A 392 -15.48 36.19 1.14
C GLN A 392 -15.64 37.14 2.36
N GLY A 393 -14.59 37.35 3.15
CA GLY A 393 -14.61 38.19 4.34
C GLY A 393 -14.29 37.44 5.64
N THR A 394 -14.43 38.14 6.77
CA THR A 394 -14.08 37.56 8.07
C THR A 394 -15.18 36.62 8.57
N LEU A 395 -14.78 35.38 8.89
CA LEU A 395 -15.58 34.41 9.64
C LEU A 395 -15.05 34.32 11.07
N PHE A 396 -15.76 33.63 11.96
CA PHE A 396 -15.27 33.37 13.32
C PHE A 396 -15.27 31.87 13.64
N GLY A 397 -14.13 31.38 14.12
CA GLY A 397 -13.96 29.97 14.44
C GLY A 397 -15.01 29.46 15.41
N PHE A 398 -15.74 28.43 15.00
CA PHE A 398 -16.76 27.74 15.80
C PHE A 398 -18.00 28.54 16.24
N ARG A 399 -18.28 29.73 15.67
CA ARG A 399 -19.43 30.56 16.09
C ARG A 399 -20.70 30.34 15.28
N ASP A 400 -20.62 30.45 13.95
CA ASP A 400 -21.78 30.43 13.05
C ASP A 400 -21.94 29.06 12.39
N SER A 401 -22.98 28.30 12.74
CA SER A 401 -23.17 26.95 12.21
C SER A 401 -24.07 26.92 10.98
N GLU A 402 -23.77 26.03 10.03
CA GLU A 402 -24.69 25.60 8.97
C GLU A 402 -24.96 24.10 9.07
N VAL A 403 -26.06 23.61 8.47
CA VAL A 403 -26.35 22.16 8.42
C VAL A 403 -25.85 21.60 7.10
N VAL A 404 -25.09 20.51 7.17
CA VAL A 404 -24.54 19.79 6.03
C VAL A 404 -24.98 18.33 6.10
N THR A 405 -25.32 17.74 4.95
CA THR A 405 -25.70 16.33 4.83
C THR A 405 -24.53 15.52 4.30
N PHE A 406 -23.98 14.65 5.14
CA PHE A 406 -23.01 13.64 4.73
C PHE A 406 -23.70 12.40 4.17
N PRO A 407 -23.01 11.60 3.34
CA PRO A 407 -23.43 10.23 3.08
C PRO A 407 -23.55 9.42 4.38
N GLU A 408 -24.25 8.30 4.31
CA GLU A 408 -24.32 7.31 5.39
C GLU A 408 -22.92 6.92 5.87
N PRO A 409 -22.67 6.73 7.19
CA PRO A 409 -23.65 6.71 8.29
C PRO A 409 -23.85 8.07 8.99
N PHE A 410 -23.26 9.15 8.46
CA PHE A 410 -23.12 10.39 9.22
C PHE A 410 -24.29 11.36 9.02
N ALA A 411 -25.02 11.27 7.90
CA ALA A 411 -26.25 12.05 7.66
C ALA A 411 -26.08 13.55 7.99
N GLN A 412 -27.13 14.21 8.48
CA GLN A 412 -27.11 15.64 8.77
C GLN A 412 -26.28 15.98 10.02
N ARG A 413 -25.40 16.97 9.90
CA ARG A 413 -24.55 17.48 10.98
C ARG A 413 -24.44 18.99 10.94
N ARG A 414 -24.29 19.60 12.13
CA ARG A 414 -23.95 21.03 12.25
C ARG A 414 -22.47 21.21 11.96
N ASN A 415 -22.18 21.94 10.89
CA ASN A 415 -20.86 22.33 10.46
C ASN A 415 -20.51 23.72 11.03
N TYR A 416 -19.28 23.88 11.50
CA TYR A 416 -18.82 25.12 12.12
C TYR A 416 -17.52 25.62 11.45
N PRO A 417 -17.37 26.92 11.17
CA PRO A 417 -16.15 27.47 10.59
C PRO A 417 -14.90 27.06 11.36
N ALA A 418 -13.90 26.59 10.64
CA ALA A 418 -12.60 26.21 11.17
C ALA A 418 -11.50 26.79 10.28
N GLU A 419 -10.38 27.18 10.87
CA GLU A 419 -9.20 27.65 10.14
C GLU A 419 -8.55 26.47 9.40
N SER A 420 -8.11 26.70 8.16
CA SER A 420 -7.48 25.66 7.34
C SER A 420 -6.63 26.27 6.21
N PRO A 421 -5.58 25.59 5.71
CA PRO A 421 -4.84 26.01 4.53
C PRO A 421 -5.70 26.08 3.26
N ASP A 422 -6.84 25.37 3.22
CA ASP A 422 -7.74 25.35 2.06
C ASP A 422 -8.26 26.75 1.68
N TYR A 423 -8.37 27.69 2.63
CA TYR A 423 -8.73 29.09 2.33
C TYR A 423 -7.73 29.79 1.40
N ASP A 424 -6.47 29.36 1.37
CA ASP A 424 -5.43 29.89 0.48
C ASP A 424 -5.21 28.99 -0.73
N LEU A 425 -5.38 27.69 -0.57
CA LEU A 425 -5.10 26.70 -1.62
C LEU A 425 -6.20 26.68 -2.67
N PHE A 426 -7.48 26.66 -2.28
CA PHE A 426 -8.58 26.57 -3.24
C PHE A 426 -8.64 27.78 -4.19
N PRO A 427 -8.50 29.04 -3.73
CA PRO A 427 -8.44 30.19 -4.62
C PRO A 427 -7.22 30.14 -5.55
N ALA A 428 -6.06 29.72 -5.04
CA ALA A 428 -4.85 29.59 -5.85
C ALA A 428 -4.98 28.52 -6.95
N MET A 429 -5.66 27.41 -6.68
CA MET A 429 -5.83 26.31 -7.65
C MET A 429 -6.92 26.59 -8.68
N TRP A 430 -8.05 27.17 -8.28
CA TRP A 430 -9.26 27.24 -9.11
C TRP A 430 -9.86 28.63 -9.29
N GLY A 431 -9.32 29.65 -8.61
CA GLY A 431 -9.82 31.02 -8.71
C GLY A 431 -11.19 31.23 -8.05
N VAL A 432 -11.58 30.39 -7.10
CA VAL A 432 -12.83 30.54 -6.35
C VAL A 432 -12.82 31.84 -5.52
N SER A 433 -13.94 32.55 -5.50
CA SER A 433 -14.09 33.82 -4.78
C SER A 433 -14.61 33.65 -3.35
N SER A 434 -15.14 32.47 -3.01
CA SER A 434 -15.62 32.14 -1.68
C SER A 434 -15.25 30.70 -1.32
N VAL A 435 -14.69 30.51 -0.13
CA VAL A 435 -14.32 29.21 0.41
C VAL A 435 -14.85 29.13 1.83
N ARG A 436 -15.62 28.10 2.18
CA ARG A 436 -16.02 27.83 3.57
C ARG A 436 -15.43 26.50 4.01
N VAL A 437 -14.58 26.53 5.03
CA VAL A 437 -14.06 25.32 5.66
C VAL A 437 -14.72 25.17 7.00
N GLY A 438 -15.30 24.00 7.24
CA GLY A 438 -15.89 23.72 8.52
C GLY A 438 -15.56 22.36 9.10
N PHE A 439 -15.76 22.27 10.40
CA PHE A 439 -15.44 21.16 11.24
C PHE A 439 -16.67 20.77 12.06
N CYS A 440 -16.90 19.47 12.22
CA CYS A 440 -17.94 18.96 13.09
C CYS A 440 -17.49 17.71 13.84
N PHE A 441 -17.90 17.62 15.10
CA PHE A 441 -17.85 16.40 15.88
C PHE A 441 -19.09 15.56 15.61
N GLU A 442 -18.94 14.25 15.72
CA GLU A 442 -20.08 13.33 15.69
C GLU A 442 -21.10 13.62 16.81
N LEU A 443 -20.62 13.92 18.02
CA LEU A 443 -21.48 14.26 19.16
C LEU A 443 -21.93 15.72 19.10
N ALA A 444 -23.26 15.91 19.07
CA ALA A 444 -23.88 17.24 19.14
C ALA A 444 -23.47 18.02 20.40
N LEU A 445 -23.30 17.34 21.54
CA LEU A 445 -22.85 17.96 22.80
C LEU A 445 -21.45 18.56 22.66
N SER A 446 -20.52 17.88 21.99
CA SER A 446 -19.17 18.40 21.76
C SER A 446 -19.19 19.65 20.89
N ASN A 447 -20.03 19.65 19.85
CA ASN A 447 -20.24 20.82 19.00
C ASN A 447 -20.80 22.01 19.79
N TRP A 448 -21.85 21.77 20.59
CA TRP A 448 -22.47 22.79 21.44
C TRP A 448 -21.46 23.39 22.42
N LEU A 449 -20.68 22.54 23.11
CA LEU A 449 -19.67 22.98 24.06
C LEU A 449 -18.60 23.84 23.38
N MET A 450 -18.07 23.42 22.24
CA MET A 450 -17.06 24.20 21.52
C MET A 450 -17.62 25.54 21.01
N SER A 451 -18.88 25.56 20.56
CA SER A 451 -19.54 26.80 20.12
C SER A 451 -19.80 27.76 21.29
N LEU A 452 -20.16 27.24 22.47
CA LEU A 452 -20.26 28.03 23.69
C LEU A 452 -18.89 28.64 24.06
N LEU A 453 -17.84 27.81 24.10
CA LEU A 453 -16.47 28.27 24.39
C LEU A 453 -16.01 29.33 23.38
N ALA A 454 -16.32 29.18 22.10
CA ALA A 454 -16.00 30.17 21.06
C ALA A 454 -16.71 31.53 21.23
N ARG A 455 -17.75 31.61 22.08
CA ARG A 455 -18.47 32.86 22.38
C ARG A 455 -18.01 33.51 23.68
N LEU A 456 -17.28 32.79 24.53
CA LEU A 456 -16.73 33.35 25.76
C LEU A 456 -15.45 34.15 25.44
N PRO A 457 -15.21 35.29 26.10
CA PRO A 457 -14.01 36.11 25.88
C PRO A 457 -12.78 35.53 26.61
N LEU A 458 -12.61 34.20 26.59
CA LEU A 458 -11.56 33.48 27.31
C LEU A 458 -10.49 32.98 26.34
N ARG A 459 -9.22 33.06 26.76
CA ARG A 459 -8.10 32.41 26.05
C ARG A 459 -7.87 31.03 26.65
N TYR A 460 -7.92 30.01 25.81
CA TYR A 460 -7.68 28.64 26.22
C TYR A 460 -6.21 28.25 26.03
N GLY A 461 -5.66 27.55 27.02
CA GLY A 461 -4.24 27.17 27.03
C GLY A 461 -4.02 25.67 27.19
N PRO A 462 -2.77 25.24 27.39
CA PRO A 462 -2.41 23.83 27.54
C PRO A 462 -3.13 23.12 28.70
N ARG A 463 -3.44 23.85 29.78
CA ARG A 463 -4.20 23.32 30.93
C ARG A 463 -5.63 22.92 30.51
N THR A 464 -6.31 23.79 29.77
CA THR A 464 -7.66 23.53 29.24
C THR A 464 -7.63 22.36 28.26
N ALA A 465 -6.61 22.30 27.38
CA ALA A 465 -6.45 21.18 26.45
C ALA A 465 -6.30 19.84 27.17
N ARG A 466 -5.49 19.79 28.24
CA ARG A 466 -5.32 18.57 29.07
C ARG A 466 -6.61 18.19 29.79
N LEU A 467 -7.33 19.16 30.34
CA LEU A 467 -8.61 18.92 31.02
C LEU A 467 -9.65 18.34 30.04
N LEU A 468 -9.83 18.95 28.87
CA LEU A 468 -10.75 18.44 27.85
C LEU A 468 -10.34 17.06 27.33
N ALA A 469 -9.03 16.83 27.14
CA ALA A 469 -8.53 15.51 26.74
C ALA A 469 -8.90 14.45 27.78
N ALA A 470 -8.68 14.72 29.07
CA ALA A 470 -9.05 13.82 30.17
C ALA A 470 -10.57 13.62 30.28
N ALA A 471 -11.34 14.71 30.23
CA ALA A 471 -12.80 14.70 30.31
C ALA A 471 -13.46 13.96 29.13
N SER A 472 -12.84 13.97 27.95
CA SER A 472 -13.36 13.28 26.77
C SER A 472 -13.27 11.76 26.85
N GLY A 473 -12.40 11.21 27.71
CA GLY A 473 -12.08 9.79 27.80
C GLY A 473 -13.30 8.88 28.00
N PRO A 474 -14.12 9.09 29.05
CA PRO A 474 -15.30 8.28 29.33
C PRO A 474 -16.35 8.31 28.20
N PHE A 475 -16.47 9.44 27.51
CA PHE A 475 -17.47 9.62 26.46
C PHE A 475 -17.05 9.04 25.11
N ARG A 476 -15.83 8.54 24.94
CA ARG A 476 -15.33 8.02 23.66
C ARG A 476 -16.18 6.89 23.08
N ILE A 477 -16.77 6.06 23.94
CA ILE A 477 -17.61 4.92 23.52
C ILE A 477 -18.93 5.34 22.88
N LEU A 478 -19.35 6.60 23.06
CA LEU A 478 -20.58 7.15 22.49
C LEU A 478 -20.31 7.68 21.08
N GLY A 479 -20.21 6.78 20.10
CA GLY A 479 -20.03 7.12 18.69
C GLY A 479 -19.04 6.22 17.99
N THR A 480 -18.76 6.55 16.74
CA THR A 480 -17.91 5.75 15.84
C THR A 480 -16.44 6.11 15.97
N SER A 481 -15.57 5.19 15.56
CA SER A 481 -14.16 5.50 15.28
C SER A 481 -13.96 6.04 13.87
N GLY A 482 -15.03 6.27 13.11
CA GLY A 482 -14.99 6.70 11.72
C GLY A 482 -14.76 8.20 11.55
N GLY A 483 -15.03 8.68 10.35
CA GLY A 483 -15.01 10.09 9.99
C GLY A 483 -15.36 10.28 8.52
N ALA A 484 -15.59 11.53 8.13
CA ALA A 484 -15.83 11.86 6.74
C ALA A 484 -15.16 13.19 6.40
N ILE A 485 -14.73 13.32 5.16
CA ILE A 485 -14.34 14.60 4.58
C ILE A 485 -15.10 14.78 3.27
N MET A 486 -15.75 15.93 3.14
CA MET A 486 -16.56 16.26 1.97
C MET A 486 -16.11 17.58 1.40
N THR A 487 -15.93 17.61 0.09
CA THR A 487 -15.70 18.82 -0.70
C THR A 487 -16.90 19.03 -1.61
N GLU A 488 -17.45 20.22 -1.61
CA GLU A 488 -18.53 20.66 -2.47
C GLU A 488 -18.06 21.85 -3.28
N LEU A 489 -18.25 21.79 -4.60
CA LEU A 489 -17.96 22.87 -5.52
C LEU A 489 -19.26 23.38 -6.13
N PHE A 490 -19.39 24.69 -6.22
CA PHE A 490 -20.55 25.37 -6.76
C PHE A 490 -20.17 26.01 -8.08
N PHE A 491 -20.71 25.47 -9.16
CA PHE A 491 -20.43 25.89 -10.52
C PHE A 491 -21.57 26.80 -11.03
N PRO A 492 -21.29 27.93 -11.70
CA PRO A 492 -22.31 28.89 -12.10
C PRO A 492 -23.43 28.31 -12.96
N ARG A 493 -23.13 27.35 -13.85
CA ARG A 493 -24.11 26.78 -14.78
C ARG A 493 -24.59 25.40 -14.35
N GLN A 494 -23.72 24.64 -13.67
CA GLN A 494 -23.98 23.24 -13.35
C GLN A 494 -24.46 23.02 -11.90
N GLY A 495 -24.53 24.09 -11.10
CA GLY A 495 -24.96 24.01 -9.71
C GLY A 495 -23.93 23.35 -8.81
N ARG A 496 -24.41 22.66 -7.77
CA ARG A 496 -23.57 22.03 -6.75
C ARG A 496 -23.16 20.63 -7.18
N ARG A 497 -21.87 20.33 -7.06
CA ARG A 497 -21.34 18.95 -7.08
C ARG A 497 -20.61 18.68 -5.79
N SER A 498 -20.67 17.45 -5.29
CA SER A 498 -19.97 17.05 -4.07
C SER A 498 -19.30 15.71 -4.19
N ALA A 499 -18.13 15.61 -3.55
CA ALA A 499 -17.40 14.37 -3.39
C ALA A 499 -17.02 14.22 -1.91
N ALA A 500 -17.24 13.04 -1.35
CA ALA A 500 -16.98 12.73 0.05
C ALA A 500 -16.20 11.43 0.17
N LEU A 501 -15.16 11.46 1.00
CA LEU A 501 -14.48 10.25 1.45
C LEU A 501 -14.98 9.91 2.86
N VAL A 502 -15.51 8.70 3.02
CA VAL A 502 -16.20 8.24 4.23
C VAL A 502 -15.51 6.98 4.78
N GLY A 503 -15.17 7.02 6.06
CA GLY A 503 -14.72 5.87 6.83
C GLY A 503 -15.70 5.53 7.93
N ARG A 504 -16.28 4.33 7.91
CA ARG A 504 -17.15 3.82 8.99
C ARG A 504 -16.36 3.57 10.29
N SER A 505 -15.07 3.32 10.16
CA SER A 505 -14.11 3.14 11.26
C SER A 505 -12.75 3.75 10.88
N GLU A 506 -11.85 3.84 11.86
CA GLU A 506 -10.46 4.27 11.68
C GLU A 506 -10.29 5.64 11.00
N GLY A 507 -11.10 6.65 11.36
CA GLY A 507 -11.03 8.00 10.81
C GLY A 507 -9.68 8.69 11.02
N GLN A 508 -8.96 8.38 12.10
CA GLN A 508 -7.59 8.90 12.28
C GLN A 508 -6.58 8.28 11.31
N ARG A 509 -6.79 7.01 10.96
CA ARG A 509 -5.98 6.33 9.96
C ARG A 509 -6.25 6.95 8.59
N MET A 510 -7.51 7.28 8.27
CA MET A 510 -7.87 8.04 7.07
C MET A 510 -7.09 9.35 6.97
N ALA A 511 -7.00 10.10 8.06
CA ALA A 511 -6.23 11.35 8.12
C ALA A 511 -4.70 11.13 8.06
N ALA A 512 -4.17 9.98 8.50
CA ALA A 512 -2.75 9.67 8.48
C ALA A 512 -2.27 9.08 7.13
N LEU A 513 -3.16 8.43 6.38
CA LEU A 513 -2.83 7.75 5.12
C LEU A 513 -2.20 8.68 4.07
N PRO A 514 -2.68 9.93 3.87
CA PRO A 514 -2.02 10.84 2.94
C PRO A 514 -0.54 11.03 3.23
N CYS A 515 -0.17 11.15 4.51
CA CYS A 515 1.20 11.27 4.96
C CYS A 515 2.03 10.00 4.69
N ALA A 516 1.44 8.82 4.90
CA ALA A 516 2.09 7.54 4.59
C ALA A 516 2.28 7.31 3.09
N ILE A 517 1.27 7.66 2.28
CA ILE A 517 1.34 7.60 0.81
C ILE A 517 2.43 8.56 0.32
N ALA A 518 2.42 9.81 0.80
CA ALA A 518 3.45 10.80 0.50
C ALA A 518 4.86 10.30 0.83
N ALA A 519 5.07 9.76 2.04
CA ALA A 519 6.37 9.24 2.44
C ALA A 519 6.85 8.11 1.52
N LYS A 520 5.95 7.20 1.09
CA LYS A 520 6.27 6.13 0.13
C LYS A 520 6.54 6.66 -1.28
N THR A 521 5.78 7.66 -1.73
CA THR A 521 5.97 8.30 -3.04
C THR A 521 7.35 8.92 -3.14
N LEU A 522 7.81 9.62 -2.10
CA LEU A 522 9.15 10.25 -2.08
C LEU A 522 10.31 9.24 -1.97
N LEU A 523 10.03 7.93 -1.86
CA LEU A 523 11.06 6.89 -1.99
C LEU A 523 11.48 6.68 -3.44
N ASP A 524 10.70 7.16 -4.41
CA ASP A 524 11.02 7.09 -5.83
C ASP A 524 12.16 8.08 -6.17
N PRO A 525 13.31 7.61 -6.70
CA PRO A 525 14.43 8.47 -7.11
C PRO A 525 14.04 9.53 -8.15
N ASP A 526 12.99 9.29 -8.93
CA ASP A 526 12.57 10.18 -10.02
C ASP A 526 11.53 11.22 -9.58
N THR A 527 11.32 11.37 -8.26
CA THR A 527 10.41 12.39 -7.72
C THR A 527 10.90 13.80 -8.08
N PRO A 528 10.08 14.64 -8.74
CA PRO A 528 10.46 16.02 -9.03
C PRO A 528 10.66 16.84 -7.75
N PRO A 529 11.64 17.76 -7.72
CA PRO A 529 11.91 18.58 -6.56
C PRO A 529 10.92 19.76 -6.46
N GLY A 530 10.92 20.43 -5.30
CA GLY A 530 10.05 21.56 -4.99
C GLY A 530 9.02 21.28 -3.90
N ALA A 531 8.23 22.28 -3.54
CA ALA A 531 7.16 22.18 -2.54
C ALA A 531 5.78 22.11 -3.22
N THR A 532 4.97 21.10 -2.86
CA THR A 532 3.63 20.87 -3.43
C THR A 532 2.75 20.04 -2.47
N THR A 533 1.47 19.86 -2.80
CA THR A 533 0.61 18.88 -2.12
C THR A 533 0.72 17.48 -2.76
N ILE A 534 0.40 16.43 -2.01
CA ILE A 534 0.50 15.05 -2.49
C ILE A 534 -0.48 14.75 -3.64
N ASP A 535 -1.66 15.33 -3.63
CA ASP A 535 -2.66 15.15 -4.70
C ASP A 535 -2.20 15.77 -6.03
N GLN A 536 -1.44 16.86 -5.99
CA GLN A 536 -0.81 17.45 -7.17
C GLN A 536 0.38 16.62 -7.67
N LEU A 537 1.21 16.09 -6.77
CA LEU A 537 2.37 15.27 -7.15
C LEU A 537 1.95 13.91 -7.72
N LEU A 538 1.07 13.19 -7.02
CA LEU A 538 0.65 11.82 -7.39
C LEU A 538 -0.48 11.80 -8.43
N GLY A 539 -1.21 12.91 -8.53
CA GLY A 539 -2.49 13.02 -9.24
C GLY A 539 -3.66 12.61 -8.35
N ALA A 540 -4.71 13.45 -8.31
CA ALA A 540 -5.86 13.28 -7.42
C ALA A 540 -6.55 11.92 -7.55
N GLU A 541 -6.77 11.43 -8.78
CA GLU A 541 -7.43 10.14 -9.01
C GLU A 541 -6.62 8.97 -8.44
N ARG A 542 -5.32 8.95 -8.72
CA ARG A 542 -4.42 7.90 -8.20
C ARG A 542 -4.33 7.98 -6.68
N PHE A 543 -4.25 9.17 -6.13
CA PHE A 543 -4.20 9.39 -4.69
C PHE A 543 -5.49 8.91 -3.99
N LEU A 544 -6.67 9.29 -4.49
CA LEU A 544 -7.95 8.81 -3.96
C LEU A 544 -8.08 7.29 -4.09
N GLN A 545 -7.62 6.70 -5.20
CA GLN A 545 -7.59 5.25 -5.38
C GLN A 545 -6.72 4.53 -4.34
N GLU A 546 -5.56 5.08 -3.98
CA GLU A 546 -4.73 4.49 -2.91
C GLU A 546 -5.45 4.48 -1.55
N ILE A 547 -6.26 5.51 -1.27
CA ILE A 547 -7.03 5.56 -0.02
C ILE A 547 -8.24 4.62 -0.08
N THR A 548 -8.97 4.55 -1.20
CA THR A 548 -10.15 3.68 -1.31
C THR A 548 -9.78 2.19 -1.34
N LYS A 549 -8.60 1.82 -1.86
CA LYS A 549 -8.06 0.44 -1.80
C LYS A 549 -7.97 -0.15 -0.40
N VAL A 550 -7.81 0.70 0.63
CA VAL A 550 -7.71 0.25 2.03
C VAL A 550 -9.03 0.32 2.80
N GLY A 551 -10.16 0.48 2.08
CA GLY A 551 -11.51 0.29 2.61
C GLY A 551 -12.33 1.55 2.88
N TYR A 552 -11.85 2.73 2.47
CA TYR A 552 -12.63 3.98 2.56
C TYR A 552 -13.53 4.15 1.33
N GLU A 553 -14.74 4.66 1.54
CA GLU A 553 -15.75 4.80 0.50
C GLU A 553 -15.69 6.20 -0.11
N LEU A 554 -15.56 6.29 -1.44
CA LEU A 554 -15.69 7.54 -2.19
C LEU A 554 -17.12 7.66 -2.71
N HIS A 555 -17.80 8.72 -2.29
CA HIS A 555 -19.16 9.07 -2.71
C HIS A 555 -19.09 10.33 -3.58
N VAL A 556 -19.73 10.31 -4.75
CA VAL A 556 -19.77 11.47 -5.67
C VAL A 556 -21.22 11.71 -6.06
N SER A 557 -21.65 12.97 -6.04
CA SER A 557 -23.04 13.38 -6.32
C SER A 557 -23.12 14.73 -7.01
#